data_AF-A0A916W770-F1
#
_entry.id   AF-A0A916W770-F1
#
_cell.length_a   1.000
_cell.length_b   1.000
_cell.length_c   1.000
_cell.angle_alpha   90.00
_cell.angle_beta   90.00
_cell.angle_gamma   90.00
#
_symmetry.space_group_name_H-M   'P 1'
#
loop_
_entity.id
_entity.type
_entity.pdbx_description
1 polymer ?
#
loop_
_entity_poly.entity_id
_entity_poly.type
_entity_poly.pdbx_seq_one_letter_code
_entity_poly.pdbx_strand_id
1 'polypeptide(L)'
;MKRLGYRALSAVILFGMCASAWARTQTSAAHRAAVQKARRHRIAEAAAAARAEAQSVSDDFRLKLQNLHTGESLDIVYRVGDTYIPEALEKLDYFLRDHYTQDVISYDPKEFDVLHSVMQRLHRPNGVIDIVCGYRTPETNEMLRDESPHSGVAEHSQHMEGHAIDIRVPGVSTAQLRNAALSLHEGGVGYYPVSHFVHVDVGPVRQWTFGRTPRRSRRHLVARRRHVERTVNGE
;
A
#
# COMPACT_ATOMS: atom_id res chain seq x y z
N MET A 1 42.36 -114.40 0.89
CA MET A 1 43.75 -114.00 1.22
C MET A 1 44.10 -112.74 0.43
N LYS A 2 44.61 -111.70 1.12
CA LYS A 2 45.26 -110.45 0.63
C LYS A 2 44.33 -109.43 -0.07
N ARG A 3 44.50 -108.10 -0.01
CA ARG A 3 44.96 -107.08 0.97
C ARG A 3 44.72 -105.73 0.24
N LEU A 4 44.12 -104.75 0.93
CA LEU A 4 44.38 -103.29 0.95
C LEU A 4 44.56 -102.45 -0.34
N GLY A 5 43.84 -101.32 -0.44
CA GLY A 5 44.20 -100.16 -1.29
C GLY A 5 43.17 -99.01 -1.23
N TYR A 6 43.52 -97.92 -0.55
CA TYR A 6 42.72 -96.68 -0.34
C TYR A 6 43.08 -95.56 -1.36
N ARG A 7 42.18 -94.54 -1.44
CA ARG A 7 42.30 -93.15 -1.99
C ARG A 7 41.80 -92.98 -3.44
N ALA A 8 41.04 -91.94 -3.82
CA ALA A 8 40.89 -90.59 -3.27
C ALA A 8 39.47 -90.01 -3.45
N LEU A 9 39.03 -89.16 -2.50
CA LEU A 9 37.88 -88.27 -2.63
C LEU A 9 38.22 -87.12 -3.57
N SER A 10 37.31 -86.78 -4.47
CA SER A 10 37.22 -85.45 -5.09
C SER A 10 35.86 -84.84 -4.78
N ALA A 11 35.90 -83.72 -4.06
CA ALA A 11 34.77 -82.85 -3.77
C ALA A 11 34.23 -82.21 -5.05
N VAL A 12 32.91 -82.17 -5.20
CA VAL A 12 32.24 -81.23 -6.11
C VAL A 12 31.15 -80.51 -5.34
N ILE A 13 31.21 -79.19 -5.52
CA ILE A 13 30.65 -78.14 -4.69
C ILE A 13 29.20 -77.85 -5.09
N LEU A 14 28.41 -77.55 -4.07
CA LEU A 14 27.05 -77.06 -4.08
C LEU A 14 26.98 -75.64 -4.70
N PHE A 15 26.45 -75.47 -5.92
CA PHE A 15 26.08 -74.16 -6.46
C PHE A 15 24.79 -74.28 -7.30
N GLY A 16 23.63 -74.09 -6.68
CA GLY A 16 22.35 -74.20 -7.39
C GLY A 16 21.18 -73.34 -6.87
N MET A 17 21.32 -72.58 -5.78
CA MET A 17 20.17 -71.88 -5.16
C MET A 17 20.37 -70.39 -4.83
N CYS A 18 21.22 -69.63 -5.55
CA CYS A 18 21.45 -68.20 -5.23
C CYS A 18 20.91 -67.17 -6.24
N ALA A 19 20.59 -67.52 -7.49
CA ALA A 19 20.27 -66.51 -8.51
C ALA A 19 18.85 -65.91 -8.42
N SER A 20 17.86 -66.66 -7.92
CA SER A 20 16.44 -66.23 -7.96
C SER A 20 16.01 -65.36 -6.77
N ALA A 21 16.78 -65.33 -5.68
CA ALA A 21 16.54 -64.44 -4.54
C ALA A 21 17.11 -63.03 -4.80
N TRP A 22 18.28 -62.95 -5.43
CA TRP A 22 18.98 -61.69 -5.76
C TRP A 22 18.22 -60.81 -6.76
N ALA A 23 17.60 -61.42 -7.79
CA ALA A 23 16.80 -60.69 -8.78
C ALA A 23 15.48 -60.12 -8.20
N ARG A 24 14.85 -60.82 -7.24
CA ARG A 24 13.63 -60.37 -6.55
C ARG A 24 13.89 -59.27 -5.51
N THR A 25 15.07 -59.24 -4.90
CA THR A 25 15.45 -58.16 -3.98
C THR A 25 15.77 -56.86 -4.70
N GLN A 26 16.41 -56.92 -5.89
CA GLN A 26 16.76 -55.72 -6.68
C GLN A 26 15.52 -55.03 -7.27
N THR A 27 14.53 -55.79 -7.75
CA THR A 27 13.24 -55.21 -8.19
C THR A 27 12.49 -54.54 -7.03
N SER A 28 12.56 -55.07 -5.81
CA SER A 28 11.95 -54.45 -4.63
C SER A 28 12.64 -53.14 -4.19
N ALA A 29 13.97 -53.03 -4.37
CA ALA A 29 14.75 -51.85 -4.00
C ALA A 29 14.60 -50.75 -5.05
N ALA A 30 14.67 -51.10 -6.34
CA ALA A 30 14.41 -50.18 -7.44
C ALA A 30 12.97 -49.64 -7.41
N HIS A 31 11.99 -50.51 -7.11
CA HIS A 31 10.59 -50.10 -6.95
C HIS A 31 10.42 -49.16 -5.76
N ARG A 32 11.01 -49.46 -4.59
CA ARG A 32 11.00 -48.56 -3.42
C ARG A 32 11.65 -47.21 -3.70
N ALA A 33 12.78 -47.19 -4.40
CA ALA A 33 13.46 -45.95 -4.80
C ALA A 33 12.61 -45.12 -5.78
N ALA A 34 11.94 -45.76 -6.74
CA ALA A 34 11.03 -45.10 -7.67
C ALA A 34 9.81 -44.49 -6.96
N VAL A 35 9.19 -45.24 -6.04
CA VAL A 35 8.07 -44.76 -5.22
C VAL A 35 8.50 -43.58 -4.33
N GLN A 36 9.69 -43.65 -3.73
CA GLN A 36 10.19 -42.58 -2.88
C GLN A 36 10.58 -41.32 -3.66
N LYS A 37 11.11 -41.48 -4.89
CA LYS A 37 11.38 -40.37 -5.82
C LYS A 37 10.08 -39.69 -6.25
N ALA A 38 9.06 -40.47 -6.62
CA ALA A 38 7.74 -39.93 -7.01
C ALA A 38 7.07 -39.17 -5.85
N ARG A 39 7.16 -39.70 -4.63
CA ARG A 39 6.64 -39.02 -3.43
C ARG A 39 7.35 -37.70 -3.17
N ARG A 40 8.68 -37.65 -3.28
CA ARG A 40 9.46 -36.41 -3.13
C ARG A 40 9.10 -35.38 -4.20
N HIS A 41 8.89 -35.80 -5.44
CA HIS A 41 8.45 -34.91 -6.52
C HIS A 41 7.09 -34.28 -6.22
N ARG A 42 6.10 -35.09 -5.82
CA ARG A 42 4.76 -34.58 -5.46
C ARG A 42 4.79 -33.63 -4.27
N ILE A 43 5.62 -33.90 -3.26
CA ILE A 43 5.80 -32.99 -2.12
C ILE A 43 6.43 -31.66 -2.57
N ALA A 44 7.41 -31.71 -3.47
CA ALA A 44 8.04 -30.51 -4.01
C ALA A 44 7.07 -29.69 -4.88
N GLU A 45 6.26 -30.35 -5.72
CA GLU A 45 5.20 -29.70 -6.51
C GLU A 45 4.13 -29.07 -5.62
N ALA A 46 3.65 -29.78 -4.60
CA ALA A 46 2.67 -29.24 -3.65
C ALA A 46 3.25 -28.06 -2.84
N ALA A 47 4.53 -28.11 -2.45
CA ALA A 47 5.18 -27.01 -1.76
C ALA A 47 5.41 -25.79 -2.67
N ALA A 48 5.67 -26.02 -3.97
CA ALA A 48 5.77 -24.95 -4.96
C ALA A 48 4.41 -24.29 -5.21
N ALA A 49 3.35 -25.09 -5.34
CA ALA A 49 1.98 -24.58 -5.47
C ALA A 49 1.54 -23.78 -4.23
N ALA A 50 1.80 -24.30 -3.02
CA ALA A 50 1.48 -23.58 -1.77
C ALA A 50 2.30 -22.28 -1.61
N ARG A 51 3.55 -22.24 -2.11
CA ARG A 51 4.34 -20.99 -2.16
C ARG A 51 3.79 -20.00 -3.18
N ALA A 52 3.36 -20.47 -4.35
CA ALA A 52 2.72 -19.64 -5.36
C ALA A 52 1.37 -19.08 -4.88
N GLU A 53 0.58 -19.87 -4.15
CA GLU A 53 -0.69 -19.48 -3.55
C GLU A 53 -0.50 -18.54 -2.34
N ALA A 54 0.56 -18.74 -1.54
CA ALA A 54 0.96 -17.79 -0.50
C ALA A 54 1.54 -16.48 -1.06
N GLN A 55 2.08 -16.50 -2.29
CA GLN A 55 2.52 -15.31 -3.03
C GLN A 55 1.39 -14.64 -3.83
N SER A 56 0.22 -15.28 -3.96
CA SER A 56 -0.96 -14.72 -4.64
C SER A 56 -1.93 -14.01 -3.70
N VAL A 57 -1.51 -13.66 -2.48
CA VAL A 57 -2.14 -12.54 -1.77
C VAL A 57 -1.63 -11.29 -2.48
N SER A 58 -2.30 -10.90 -3.56
CA SER A 58 -2.02 -9.64 -4.23
C SER A 58 -2.13 -8.51 -3.22
N ASP A 59 -1.17 -7.58 -3.24
CA ASP A 59 -1.34 -6.31 -2.56
C ASP A 59 -2.47 -5.56 -3.27
N ASP A 60 -3.68 -5.69 -2.74
CA ASP A 60 -4.86 -4.98 -3.21
C ASP A 60 -4.75 -3.52 -2.78
N PHE A 61 -4.63 -2.62 -3.75
CA PHE A 61 -4.62 -1.19 -3.52
C PHE A 61 -6.06 -0.70 -3.45
N ARG A 62 -6.54 -0.54 -2.22
CA ARG A 62 -7.91 -0.16 -1.90
C ARG A 62 -7.98 1.25 -1.31
N LEU A 63 -9.03 1.99 -1.65
CA LEU A 63 -9.37 3.28 -1.07
C LEU A 63 -10.82 3.27 -0.59
N LYS A 64 -11.06 3.90 0.57
CA LYS A 64 -12.39 4.20 1.09
C LYS A 64 -12.53 5.71 1.19
N LEU A 65 -13.43 6.27 0.42
CA LEU A 65 -13.55 7.70 0.19
C LEU A 65 -14.95 8.18 0.55
N GLN A 66 -15.04 9.38 1.10
CA GLN A 66 -16.28 10.10 1.34
C GLN A 66 -16.16 11.49 0.74
N ASN A 67 -17.00 11.85 -0.23
CA ASN A 67 -17.02 13.18 -0.80
C ASN A 67 -17.86 14.10 0.09
N LEU A 68 -17.24 15.18 0.60
CA LEU A 68 -17.90 16.09 1.53
C LEU A 68 -18.88 17.07 0.85
N HIS A 69 -18.77 17.26 -0.46
CA HIS A 69 -19.67 18.12 -1.22
C HIS A 69 -20.89 17.36 -1.74
N THR A 70 -20.68 16.18 -2.32
CA THR A 70 -21.78 15.38 -2.92
C THR A 70 -22.43 14.42 -1.92
N GLY A 71 -21.76 14.11 -0.81
CA GLY A 71 -22.21 13.10 0.16
C GLY A 71 -22.00 11.66 -0.31
N GLU A 72 -21.42 11.45 -1.49
CA GLU A 72 -21.15 10.12 -2.06
C GLU A 72 -20.05 9.39 -1.25
N SER A 73 -20.20 8.08 -1.11
CA SER A 73 -19.16 7.19 -0.55
C SER A 73 -18.69 6.21 -1.62
N LEU A 74 -17.39 5.92 -1.64
CA LEU A 74 -16.79 4.94 -2.55
C LEU A 74 -15.83 4.03 -1.80
N ASP A 75 -15.98 2.72 -2.00
CA ASP A 75 -15.08 1.70 -1.47
C ASP A 75 -14.61 0.83 -2.64
N ILE A 76 -13.36 0.98 -3.05
CA ILE A 76 -12.88 0.46 -4.33
C ILE A 76 -11.44 -0.03 -4.27
N VAL A 77 -11.18 -1.16 -4.92
CA VAL A 77 -9.83 -1.61 -5.28
C VAL A 77 -9.55 -1.06 -6.67
N TYR A 78 -8.52 -0.22 -6.79
CA TYR A 78 -8.18 0.48 -8.04
C TYR A 78 -6.92 -0.08 -8.72
N ARG A 79 -6.11 -0.84 -7.98
CA ARG A 79 -4.91 -1.50 -8.49
C ARG A 79 -4.66 -2.83 -7.78
N VAL A 80 -4.16 -3.82 -8.52
CA VAL A 80 -3.78 -5.14 -8.01
C VAL A 80 -2.35 -5.41 -8.44
N GLY A 81 -1.43 -5.50 -7.48
CA GLY A 81 0.00 -5.51 -7.78
C GLY A 81 0.37 -4.27 -8.61
N ASP A 82 0.97 -4.45 -9.78
CA ASP A 82 1.40 -3.34 -10.65
C ASP A 82 0.36 -2.94 -11.72
N THR A 83 -0.85 -3.50 -11.68
CA THR A 83 -1.87 -3.27 -12.72
C THR A 83 -3.03 -2.43 -12.19
N TYR A 84 -3.24 -1.23 -12.74
CA TYR A 84 -4.45 -0.45 -12.48
C TYR A 84 -5.67 -1.08 -13.16
N ILE A 85 -6.84 -0.96 -12.53
CA ILE A 85 -8.12 -1.47 -13.04
C ILE A 85 -8.84 -0.31 -13.74
N PRO A 86 -8.96 -0.30 -15.09
CA PRO A 86 -9.54 0.83 -15.83
C PRO A 86 -10.93 1.23 -15.35
N GLU A 87 -11.82 0.26 -15.12
CA GLU A 87 -13.19 0.52 -14.69
C GLU A 87 -13.26 1.09 -13.26
N ALA A 88 -12.22 0.87 -12.46
CA ALA A 88 -12.11 1.47 -11.13
C ALA A 88 -11.60 2.91 -11.21
N LEU A 89 -10.68 3.20 -12.13
CA LEU A 89 -10.22 4.56 -12.41
C LEU A 89 -11.37 5.43 -12.92
N GLU A 90 -12.19 4.94 -13.86
CA GLU A 90 -13.37 5.68 -14.35
C GLU A 90 -14.37 6.03 -13.23
N LYS A 91 -14.54 5.12 -12.25
CA LYS A 91 -15.38 5.38 -11.07
C LYS A 91 -14.77 6.44 -10.15
N LEU A 92 -13.44 6.43 -9.99
CA LEU A 92 -12.72 7.44 -9.22
C LEU A 92 -12.79 8.81 -9.91
N ASP A 93 -12.60 8.86 -11.23
CA ASP A 93 -12.72 10.06 -12.05
C ASP A 93 -14.12 10.69 -11.87
N TYR A 94 -15.18 9.90 -11.99
CA TYR A 94 -16.54 10.38 -11.77
C TYR A 94 -16.78 10.81 -10.31
N PHE A 95 -16.26 10.05 -9.34
CA PHE A 95 -16.40 10.38 -7.92
C PHE A 95 -15.70 11.71 -7.55
N LEU A 96 -14.62 12.04 -8.24
CA LEU A 96 -13.81 13.25 -8.06
C LEU A 96 -14.17 14.38 -9.03
N ARG A 97 -15.22 14.22 -9.84
CA ARG A 97 -15.72 15.25 -10.77
C ARG A 97 -15.90 16.60 -10.10
N ASP A 98 -15.89 17.65 -10.91
CA ASP A 98 -16.23 18.98 -10.42
C ASP A 98 -17.69 18.97 -9.97
N HIS A 99 -17.94 19.21 -8.68
CA HIS A 99 -19.30 19.12 -8.14
C HIS A 99 -20.18 20.32 -8.53
N TYR A 100 -19.59 21.43 -9.02
CA TYR A 100 -20.34 22.56 -9.53
C TYR A 100 -20.82 22.32 -10.96
N THR A 101 -19.92 21.91 -11.86
CA THR A 101 -20.23 21.77 -13.29
C THR A 101 -20.60 20.34 -13.70
N GLN A 102 -20.31 19.35 -12.86
CA GLN A 102 -20.41 17.90 -13.13
C GLN A 102 -19.44 17.38 -14.18
N ASP A 103 -18.47 18.20 -14.61
CA ASP A 103 -17.45 17.77 -15.56
C ASP A 103 -16.46 16.78 -14.93
N VAL A 104 -16.08 15.79 -15.73
CA VAL A 104 -15.16 14.70 -15.36
C VAL A 104 -13.87 14.85 -16.15
N ILE A 105 -12.74 14.55 -15.52
CA ILE A 105 -11.44 14.39 -16.17
C ILE A 105 -10.85 13.05 -15.74
N SER A 106 -9.94 12.52 -16.55
CA SER A 106 -9.09 11.40 -16.13
C SER A 106 -7.99 11.88 -15.19
N TYR A 107 -7.92 11.28 -14.01
CA TYR A 107 -6.85 11.51 -13.04
C TYR A 107 -5.56 10.76 -13.41
N ASP A 108 -4.41 11.29 -12.99
CA ASP A 108 -3.17 10.48 -12.94
C ASP A 108 -3.35 9.40 -11.86
N PRO A 109 -3.29 8.09 -12.20
CA PRO A 109 -3.49 7.01 -11.23
C PRO A 109 -2.53 7.04 -10.04
N LYS A 110 -1.37 7.69 -10.17
CA LYS A 110 -0.42 7.85 -9.07
C LYS A 110 -0.97 8.71 -7.94
N GLU A 111 -1.91 9.60 -8.21
CA GLU A 111 -2.57 10.39 -7.16
C GLU A 111 -3.29 9.45 -6.17
N PHE A 112 -3.90 8.38 -6.67
CA PHE A 112 -4.51 7.35 -5.83
C PHE A 112 -3.48 6.53 -5.06
N ASP A 113 -2.30 6.29 -5.64
CA ASP A 113 -1.18 5.66 -4.94
C ASP A 113 -0.67 6.52 -3.79
N VAL A 114 -0.58 7.84 -3.96
CA VAL A 114 -0.24 8.77 -2.88
C VAL A 114 -1.25 8.66 -1.74
N LEU A 115 -2.56 8.66 -2.03
CA LEU A 115 -3.59 8.48 -1.01
C LEU A 115 -3.43 7.15 -0.26
N HIS A 116 -3.19 6.05 -0.99
CA HIS A 116 -2.97 4.75 -0.39
C HIS A 116 -1.72 4.75 0.52
N SER A 117 -0.60 5.26 0.02
CA SER A 117 0.67 5.42 0.76
C SER A 117 0.51 6.26 2.02
N VAL A 118 -0.26 7.35 1.96
CA VAL A 118 -0.58 8.19 3.13
C VAL A 118 -1.31 7.37 4.19
N MET A 119 -2.30 6.57 3.80
CA MET A 119 -3.06 5.74 4.73
C MET A 119 -2.21 4.62 5.35
N GLN A 120 -1.30 4.01 4.57
CA GLN A 120 -0.31 3.08 5.11
C GLN A 120 0.62 3.76 6.12
N ARG A 121 1.12 4.95 5.78
CA ARG A 121 2.01 5.74 6.64
C ARG A 121 1.37 6.15 7.97
N LEU A 122 0.05 6.36 7.97
CA LEU A 122 -0.77 6.63 9.14
C LEU A 122 -1.15 5.37 9.93
N HIS A 123 -0.82 4.17 9.44
CA HIS A 123 -1.26 2.88 9.97
C HIS A 123 -2.79 2.73 9.97
N ARG A 124 -3.44 3.20 8.91
CA ARG A 124 -4.90 3.15 8.73
C ARG A 124 -5.30 2.58 7.37
N PRO A 125 -4.83 1.39 6.97
CA PRO A 125 -5.09 0.83 5.64
C PRO A 125 -6.58 0.65 5.30
N ASN A 126 -7.45 0.59 6.31
CA ASN A 126 -8.91 0.46 6.16
C ASN A 126 -9.69 1.72 6.55
N GLY A 127 -8.99 2.84 6.79
CA GLY A 127 -9.62 4.11 7.16
C GLY A 127 -10.32 4.77 5.98
N VAL A 128 -11.29 5.63 6.29
CA VAL A 128 -11.96 6.48 5.30
C VAL A 128 -11.16 7.77 5.12
N ILE A 129 -11.04 8.24 3.88
CA ILE A 129 -10.52 9.55 3.52
C ILE A 129 -11.72 10.43 3.16
N ASP A 130 -11.85 11.58 3.82
CA ASP A 130 -12.84 12.58 3.41
C ASP A 130 -12.21 13.44 2.32
N ILE A 131 -12.84 13.46 1.15
CA ILE A 131 -12.49 14.31 0.01
C ILE A 131 -13.12 15.68 0.22
N VAL A 132 -12.26 16.67 0.39
CA VAL A 132 -12.63 18.09 0.48
C VAL A 132 -12.75 18.67 -0.92
N CYS A 133 -11.81 18.38 -1.82
CA CYS A 133 -11.86 18.88 -3.20
C CYS A 133 -11.16 17.89 -4.14
N GLY A 134 -11.83 17.55 -5.24
CA GLY A 134 -11.30 16.78 -6.36
C GLY A 134 -10.99 17.69 -7.55
N TYR A 135 -11.47 17.32 -8.73
CA TYR A 135 -11.26 18.07 -9.96
C TYR A 135 -11.93 19.44 -9.88
N ARG A 136 -11.29 20.41 -10.52
CA ARG A 136 -11.83 21.76 -10.71
C ARG A 136 -11.75 22.11 -12.17
N THR A 137 -12.88 22.47 -12.77
CA THR A 137 -12.87 23.12 -14.08
C THR A 137 -12.16 24.47 -14.00
N PRO A 138 -11.68 25.03 -15.14
CA PRO A 138 -11.15 26.38 -15.17
C PRO A 138 -12.13 27.42 -14.61
N GLU A 139 -13.42 27.29 -14.92
CA GLU A 139 -14.50 28.16 -14.41
C GLU A 139 -14.62 28.09 -12.88
N THR A 140 -14.71 26.88 -12.32
CA THR A 140 -14.75 26.71 -10.85
C THR A 140 -13.47 27.22 -10.19
N ASN A 141 -12.31 27.01 -10.80
CA ASN A 141 -11.05 27.49 -10.24
C ASN A 141 -10.99 29.03 -10.20
N GLU A 142 -11.47 29.70 -11.26
CA GLU A 142 -11.57 31.16 -11.30
C GLU A 142 -12.57 31.69 -10.28
N MET A 143 -13.77 31.09 -10.21
CA MET A 143 -14.78 31.41 -9.18
C MET A 143 -14.20 31.36 -7.76
N LEU A 144 -13.49 30.28 -7.41
CA LEU A 144 -12.89 30.11 -6.09
C LEU A 144 -11.76 31.12 -5.81
N ARG A 145 -11.02 31.56 -6.84
CA ARG A 145 -10.02 32.62 -6.68
C ARG A 145 -10.66 33.95 -6.33
N ASP A 146 -11.78 34.27 -6.98
CA ASP A 146 -12.48 35.54 -6.80
C ASP A 146 -13.20 35.60 -5.44
N GLU A 147 -13.83 34.51 -5.03
CA GLU A 147 -14.52 34.44 -3.74
C GLU A 147 -13.56 34.38 -2.55
N SER A 148 -12.37 33.83 -2.75
CA SER A 148 -11.41 33.59 -1.67
C SER A 148 -10.00 34.10 -2.02
N PRO A 149 -9.79 35.42 -2.11
CA PRO A 149 -8.49 36.00 -2.47
C PRO A 149 -7.36 35.67 -1.47
N HIS A 150 -7.70 35.15 -0.28
CA HIS A 150 -6.76 34.76 0.76
C HIS A 150 -6.73 33.24 1.03
N SER A 151 -7.38 32.41 0.21
CA SER A 151 -7.37 30.94 0.41
C SER A 151 -6.15 30.25 -0.19
N GLY A 152 -5.44 30.90 -1.12
CA GLY A 152 -4.28 30.32 -1.78
C GLY A 152 -4.62 29.42 -2.96
N VAL A 153 -5.73 29.70 -3.65
CA VAL A 153 -6.06 29.05 -4.92
C VAL A 153 -5.13 29.57 -6.01
N ALA A 154 -4.39 28.67 -6.66
CA ALA A 154 -3.49 28.99 -7.76
C ALA A 154 -4.24 29.17 -9.08
N GLU A 155 -3.74 30.04 -9.96
CA GLU A 155 -4.26 30.22 -11.33
C GLU A 155 -4.10 28.95 -12.18
N HIS A 156 -2.94 28.30 -12.08
CA HIS A 156 -2.66 27.00 -12.70
C HIS A 156 -2.59 25.91 -11.63
N SER A 157 -3.77 25.45 -11.19
CA SER A 157 -3.90 24.48 -10.11
C SER A 157 -3.71 23.05 -10.60
N GLN A 158 -3.00 22.21 -9.83
CA GLN A 158 -2.91 20.76 -10.08
C GLN A 158 -4.27 20.05 -10.04
N HIS A 159 -5.29 20.64 -9.40
CA HIS A 159 -6.66 20.11 -9.43
C HIS A 159 -7.29 20.21 -10.82
N MET A 160 -6.91 21.19 -11.63
CA MET A 160 -7.41 21.32 -13.01
C MET A 160 -6.78 20.30 -13.96
N GLU A 161 -5.68 19.66 -13.54
CA GLU A 161 -4.96 18.67 -14.33
C GLU A 161 -5.30 17.23 -13.91
N GLY A 162 -6.18 17.01 -12.93
CA GLY A 162 -6.43 15.67 -12.39
C GLY A 162 -5.23 15.10 -11.61
N HIS A 163 -4.43 15.98 -11.02
CA HIS A 163 -3.18 15.64 -10.35
C HIS A 163 -3.18 15.97 -8.85
N ALA A 164 -4.30 16.39 -8.28
CA ALA A 164 -4.38 16.80 -6.88
C ALA A 164 -5.73 16.53 -6.22
N ILE A 165 -5.67 16.28 -4.92
CA ILE A 165 -6.84 16.07 -4.06
C ILE A 165 -6.61 16.75 -2.70
N ASP A 166 -7.63 17.48 -2.24
CA ASP A 166 -7.67 18.01 -0.87
C ASP A 166 -8.37 17.00 0.04
N ILE A 167 -7.69 16.60 1.11
CA ILE A 167 -8.12 15.49 1.96
C ILE A 167 -8.18 15.81 3.45
N ARG A 168 -9.03 15.06 4.15
CA ARG A 168 -9.00 14.85 5.61
C ARG A 168 -9.07 13.36 5.91
N VAL A 169 -8.65 12.98 7.11
CA VAL A 169 -8.80 11.61 7.60
C VAL A 169 -9.43 11.66 8.99
N PRO A 170 -10.68 11.19 9.18
CA PRO A 170 -11.37 11.22 10.46
C PRO A 170 -10.55 10.63 11.61
N GLY A 171 -10.36 11.40 12.67
CA GLY A 171 -9.54 11.00 13.83
C GLY A 171 -8.03 11.17 13.65
N VAL A 172 -7.56 11.78 12.55
CA VAL A 172 -6.16 12.21 12.37
C VAL A 172 -6.12 13.73 12.36
N SER A 173 -5.23 14.32 13.16
CA SER A 173 -5.06 15.78 13.10
C SER A 173 -4.47 16.20 11.74
N THR A 174 -4.85 17.37 11.23
CA THR A 174 -4.34 17.91 9.96
C THR A 174 -2.80 17.98 9.94
N ALA A 175 -2.17 18.22 11.10
CA ALA A 175 -0.71 18.24 11.23
C ALA A 175 -0.08 16.83 11.08
N GLN A 176 -0.71 15.79 11.64
CA GLN A 176 -0.26 14.40 11.46
C GLN A 176 -0.43 13.94 10.02
N LEU A 177 -1.57 14.26 9.39
CA LEU A 177 -1.84 13.96 7.99
C LEU A 177 -0.78 14.59 7.07
N ARG A 178 -0.50 15.89 7.26
CA ARG A 178 0.57 16.59 6.54
C ARG A 178 1.93 15.90 6.73
N ASN A 179 2.30 15.55 7.96
CA ASN A 179 3.58 14.93 8.23
C ASN A 179 3.70 13.55 7.56
N ALA A 180 2.60 12.79 7.49
CA ALA A 180 2.58 11.52 6.78
C ALA A 180 2.82 11.74 5.28
N ALA A 181 2.06 12.64 4.63
CA ALA A 181 2.23 12.97 3.21
C ALA A 181 3.65 13.48 2.89
N LEU A 182 4.18 14.42 3.68
CA LEU A 182 5.54 14.95 3.49
C LEU A 182 6.62 13.88 3.58
N SER A 183 6.42 12.83 4.39
CA SER A 183 7.42 11.77 4.56
C SER A 183 7.53 10.82 3.37
N LEU A 184 6.56 10.86 2.44
CA LEU A 184 6.57 10.01 1.25
C LEU A 184 7.47 10.58 0.15
N HIS A 185 7.62 11.89 0.07
CA HIS A 185 8.33 12.57 -1.02
C HIS A 185 7.76 12.25 -2.42
N GLU A 186 6.45 11.99 -2.52
CA GLU A 186 5.77 11.58 -3.76
C GLU A 186 5.08 12.73 -4.52
N GLY A 187 5.24 13.98 -4.05
CA GLY A 187 4.80 15.17 -4.77
C GLY A 187 4.56 16.39 -3.88
N GLY A 188 3.65 17.29 -4.27
CA GLY A 188 3.35 18.52 -3.56
C GLY A 188 2.47 18.31 -2.33
N VAL A 189 2.77 19.02 -1.23
CA VAL A 189 1.95 18.98 0.00
C VAL A 189 1.61 20.38 0.51
N GLY A 190 0.32 20.72 0.51
CA GLY A 190 -0.18 21.97 1.08
C GLY A 190 -0.83 21.77 2.44
N TYR A 191 -0.47 22.61 3.42
CA TYR A 191 -1.03 22.55 4.77
C TYR A 191 -2.00 23.69 5.05
N TYR A 192 -3.26 23.34 5.35
CA TYR A 192 -4.34 24.30 5.61
C TYR A 192 -4.89 24.11 7.04
N PRO A 193 -4.19 24.59 8.07
CA PRO A 193 -4.57 24.39 9.48
C PRO A 193 -5.91 25.03 9.87
N VAL A 194 -6.29 26.14 9.24
CA VAL A 194 -7.54 26.87 9.54
C VAL A 194 -8.74 26.21 8.89
N SER A 195 -8.60 25.82 7.62
CA SER A 195 -9.64 25.09 6.87
C SER A 195 -9.61 23.58 7.13
N HIS A 196 -8.68 23.12 7.97
CA HIS A 196 -8.54 21.75 8.45
C HIS A 196 -8.36 20.67 7.36
N PHE A 197 -7.63 20.94 6.27
CA PHE A 197 -7.33 19.94 5.24
C PHE A 197 -5.85 19.93 4.82
N VAL A 198 -5.46 18.90 4.09
CA VAL A 198 -4.15 18.77 3.46
C VAL A 198 -4.36 18.58 1.96
N HIS A 199 -3.68 19.40 1.17
CA HIS A 199 -3.53 19.22 -0.27
C HIS A 199 -2.43 18.21 -0.52
N VAL A 200 -2.68 17.22 -1.38
CA VAL A 200 -1.67 16.33 -1.96
C VAL A 200 -1.76 16.39 -3.48
N ASP A 201 -0.61 16.31 -4.15
CA ASP A 201 -0.53 16.21 -5.62
C ASP A 201 0.67 15.40 -6.07
N VAL A 202 0.64 14.91 -7.31
CA VAL A 202 1.74 14.18 -7.99
C VAL A 202 2.67 15.08 -8.81
N GLY A 203 2.61 16.40 -8.62
CA GLY A 203 3.53 17.36 -9.23
C GLY A 203 4.92 17.37 -8.57
N PRO A 204 5.76 18.38 -8.86
CA PRO A 204 7.07 18.49 -8.24
C PRO A 204 7.01 18.54 -6.70
N VAL A 205 7.95 17.84 -6.05
CA VAL A 205 8.06 17.81 -4.58
C VAL A 205 8.26 19.22 -4.03
N ARG A 206 7.24 19.70 -3.30
CA ARG A 206 7.21 21.03 -2.69
C ARG A 206 6.27 21.04 -1.50
N GLN A 207 6.42 22.04 -0.64
CA GLN A 207 5.53 22.19 0.51
C GLN A 207 5.17 23.65 0.75
N TRP A 208 3.93 23.90 1.17
CA TRP A 208 3.45 25.22 1.54
C TRP A 208 2.49 25.17 2.71
N THR A 209 2.21 26.33 3.30
CA THR A 209 1.23 26.46 4.40
C THR A 209 0.43 27.73 4.21
N PHE A 210 -0.89 27.59 4.16
CA PHE A 210 -1.82 28.72 4.06
C PHE A 210 -2.54 28.97 5.39
N GLY A 211 -2.88 30.23 5.69
CA GLY A 211 -3.62 30.56 6.90
C GLY A 211 -2.83 30.42 8.21
N ARG A 212 -1.55 30.85 8.25
CA ARG A 212 -0.82 30.93 9.53
C ARG A 212 -1.54 31.89 10.48
N THR A 213 -2.03 31.37 11.61
CA THR A 213 -2.37 32.23 12.75
C THR A 213 -1.10 32.97 13.16
N PRO A 214 -1.14 34.31 13.37
CA PRO A 214 0.04 35.04 13.80
C PRO A 214 0.64 34.36 15.04
N ARG A 215 1.92 33.95 14.98
CA ARG A 215 2.64 33.53 16.19
C ARG A 215 2.55 34.70 17.17
N ARG A 216 1.82 34.54 18.29
CA ARG A 216 1.97 35.47 19.41
C ARG A 216 3.46 35.55 19.73
N SER A 217 4.06 36.70 19.45
CA SER A 217 5.47 36.91 19.68
C SER A 217 5.76 36.65 21.16
N ARG A 218 6.88 35.96 21.45
CA ARG A 218 7.33 35.68 22.83
C ARG A 218 7.42 36.96 23.69
N ARG A 219 7.54 38.14 23.05
CA ARG A 219 7.49 39.48 23.68
C ARG A 219 6.18 39.75 24.43
N HIS A 220 5.03 39.25 23.96
CA HIS A 220 3.74 39.45 24.63
C HIS A 220 3.56 38.59 25.89
N LEU A 221 4.20 37.42 25.96
CA LEU A 221 4.09 36.54 27.14
C LEU A 221 4.88 37.10 28.33
N VAL A 222 6.01 37.78 28.06
CA VAL A 222 6.84 38.42 29.10
C VAL A 222 6.21 39.72 29.61
N ALA A 223 5.54 40.49 28.75
CA ALA A 223 4.85 41.71 29.15
C ALA A 223 3.69 41.44 30.15
N ARG A 224 2.98 40.31 29.99
CA ARG A 224 1.93 39.90 30.94
C ARG A 224 2.46 39.43 32.29
N ARG A 225 3.68 38.86 32.37
CA ARG A 225 4.31 38.54 33.67
C ARG A 225 4.70 39.79 34.46
N ARG A 226 5.22 40.82 33.79
CA ARG A 226 5.59 42.09 34.47
C ARG A 226 4.39 42.92 34.95
N HIS A 227 3.22 42.76 34.34
CA HIS A 227 2.02 43.46 34.79
C HIS A 227 1.37 42.80 36.01
N VAL A 228 1.46 41.47 36.13
CA VAL A 228 0.97 40.73 37.31
C VAL A 228 1.92 40.88 38.51
N GLU A 229 3.24 40.98 38.30
CA GLU A 229 4.19 41.24 39.40
C GLU A 229 4.11 42.68 39.96
N ARG A 230 3.64 43.66 39.19
CA ARG A 230 3.43 45.04 39.66
C ARG A 230 2.13 45.25 40.42
N THR A 231 1.09 44.45 40.17
CA THR A 231 -0.16 44.55 40.91
C THR A 231 -0.15 43.77 42.23
N VAL A 232 0.82 42.86 42.42
CA VAL A 232 0.98 42.08 43.66
C VAL A 232 1.96 42.75 44.65
N ASN A 233 2.89 43.59 44.17
CA ASN A 233 3.85 44.32 45.01
C ASN A 233 3.61 45.83 44.88
N GLY A 234 2.54 46.32 45.51
CA GLY A 234 2.14 47.72 45.41
C GLY A 234 3.23 48.73 45.78
N GLU A 235 3.36 49.75 44.92
CA GLU A 235 3.70 51.15 45.21
C GLU A 235 2.94 52.04 44.22
#